data_AF-A0A9X1KT48-F1
#
_entry.id   AF-A0A9X1KT48-F1
#
_cell.length_a   1.000
_cell.length_b   1.000
_cell.length_c   1.000
_cell.angle_alpha   90.00
_cell.angle_beta   90.00
_cell.angle_gamma   90.00
#
_symmetry.space_group_name_H-M   'P 1'
#
loop_
_entity.id
_entity.type
_entity.pdbx_description
1 polymer ?
#
loop_
_entity_poly.entity_id
_entity_poly.type
_entity_poly.pdbx_seq_one_letter_code
_entity_poly.pdbx_strand_id
1 'polypeptide(L)'
;MNIFLLTLLFPGILFLDGCSVGATVTVSAQKVHYPVSFTDSFYSPDNQLVLRGQYEALKDFSFTFTKWGVSSWIEIRNSEDISRRLNQIIENENGDAITNLKISVNNPPVRNWVLWFSKVITITSAAIFTLLALSESDHQPKYMAIAAGSVIVALFTPAVVDIKVEGTVIQFTN
;
A
#
# COMPACT_ATOMS: atom_id res chain seq x y z
N MET A 1 37.82 -19.30 -9.21
CA MET A 1 36.37 -19.38 -9.52
C MET A 1 35.49 -18.66 -8.49
N ASN A 2 35.85 -18.62 -7.19
CA ASN A 2 34.99 -18.00 -6.15
C ASN A 2 34.96 -16.46 -6.12
N ILE A 3 36.02 -15.77 -6.57
CA ILE A 3 36.08 -14.29 -6.54
C ILE A 3 35.28 -13.64 -7.69
N PHE A 4 35.21 -14.32 -8.85
CA PHE A 4 34.44 -13.87 -10.02
C PHE A 4 32.92 -13.95 -9.81
N LEU A 5 32.46 -14.99 -9.10
CA LEU A 5 31.07 -15.14 -8.69
C LEU A 5 30.67 -14.08 -7.65
N LEU A 6 31.57 -13.77 -6.70
CA LEU A 6 31.35 -12.71 -5.70
C LEU A 6 31.26 -11.31 -6.34
N THR A 7 32.10 -11.03 -7.34
CA THR A 7 32.13 -9.74 -8.06
C THR A 7 31.00 -9.57 -9.07
N LEU A 8 30.34 -10.65 -9.50
CA LEU A 8 29.08 -10.59 -10.27
C LEU A 8 27.84 -10.42 -9.38
N LEU A 9 27.90 -10.91 -8.14
CA LEU A 9 26.82 -10.75 -7.14
C LEU A 9 26.80 -9.34 -6.50
N PHE A 10 27.97 -8.70 -6.36
CA PHE A 10 28.12 -7.40 -5.70
C PHE A 10 27.40 -6.22 -6.39
N PRO A 11 27.43 -6.08 -7.73
CA PRO A 11 26.67 -5.05 -8.45
C PRO A 11 25.17 -5.29 -8.38
N GLY A 12 24.72 -6.55 -8.28
CA GLY A 12 23.31 -6.87 -8.09
C GLY A 12 22.73 -6.29 -6.80
N ILE A 13 23.51 -6.30 -5.71
CA ILE A 13 23.11 -5.73 -4.42
C ILE A 13 23.04 -4.19 -4.48
N LEU A 14 23.99 -3.54 -5.18
CA LEU A 14 24.05 -2.08 -5.31
C LEU A 14 23.02 -1.48 -6.27
N PHE A 15 22.53 -2.25 -7.26
CA PHE A 15 21.44 -1.81 -8.16
C PHE A 15 20.04 -2.02 -7.59
N LEU A 16 19.90 -2.70 -6.44
CA LEU A 16 18.60 -3.01 -5.84
C LEU A 16 18.11 -1.95 -4.83
N ASP A 17 18.95 -1.00 -4.43
CA ASP A 17 18.55 0.16 -3.61
C ASP A 17 17.52 1.07 -4.32
N GLY A 18 17.39 0.96 -5.66
CA GLY A 18 16.39 1.69 -6.45
C GLY A 18 15.03 0.99 -6.58
N CYS A 19 14.90 -0.27 -6.14
CA CYS A 19 13.66 -1.03 -6.23
C CYS A 19 12.86 -0.90 -4.94
N SER A 20 12.27 0.27 -4.70
CA SER A 20 11.31 0.44 -3.60
C SER A 20 10.16 -0.57 -3.74
N VAL A 21 9.98 -1.42 -2.74
CA VAL A 21 8.77 -2.24 -2.56
C VAL A 21 7.66 -1.30 -2.08
N GLY A 22 6.78 -0.92 -3.00
CA GLY A 22 5.60 -0.10 -2.72
C GLY A 22 4.33 -0.84 -3.14
N ALA A 23 3.22 -0.54 -2.45
CA ALA A 23 1.89 -0.94 -2.88
C ALA A 23 1.09 0.30 -3.24
N THR A 24 0.36 0.25 -4.36
CA THR A 24 -0.65 1.27 -4.69
C THR A 24 -1.99 0.83 -4.12
N VAL A 25 -2.59 1.66 -3.26
CA VAL A 25 -3.91 1.40 -2.70
C VAL A 25 -4.82 2.61 -2.94
N THR A 26 -5.99 2.34 -3.49
CA THR A 26 -7.05 3.34 -3.64
C THR A 26 -7.98 3.26 -2.44
N VAL A 27 -8.14 4.35 -1.71
CA VAL A 27 -9.14 4.44 -0.64
C VAL A 27 -10.37 5.16 -1.19
N SER A 28 -11.55 4.61 -0.94
CA SER A 28 -12.82 5.15 -1.41
C SER A 28 -13.86 5.17 -0.31
N ALA A 29 -14.82 6.09 -0.41
CA ALA A 29 -15.96 6.18 0.49
C ALA A 29 -17.21 6.46 -0.36
N GLN A 30 -17.74 5.44 -1.04
CA GLN A 30 -18.80 5.59 -2.03
C GLN A 30 -20.20 5.77 -1.43
N LYS A 31 -20.45 5.25 -0.23
CA LYS A 31 -21.80 5.21 0.39
C LYS A 31 -21.76 5.77 1.81
N VAL A 32 -21.35 7.02 1.93
CA VAL A 32 -21.45 7.73 3.20
C VAL A 32 -22.85 8.36 3.29
N HIS A 33 -23.58 8.08 4.36
CA HIS A 33 -24.92 8.64 4.57
C HIS A 33 -24.87 10.11 5.01
N TYR A 34 -23.71 10.52 5.53
CA TYR A 34 -23.43 11.81 6.10
C TYR A 34 -22.38 12.55 5.25
N PRO A 35 -22.38 13.89 5.24
CA PRO A 35 -21.36 14.65 4.54
C PRO A 35 -19.95 14.38 5.10
N VAL A 36 -18.98 14.32 4.19
CA VAL A 36 -17.56 14.17 4.52
C VAL A 36 -16.75 15.15 3.70
N SER A 37 -15.87 15.91 4.36
CA SER A 37 -14.99 16.87 3.71
C SER A 37 -13.55 16.74 4.16
N PHE A 38 -12.63 17.00 3.22
CA PHE A 38 -11.19 17.12 3.48
C PHE A 38 -10.80 18.46 4.12
N THR A 39 -11.73 19.41 4.15
CA THR A 39 -11.52 20.77 4.66
C THR A 39 -12.44 21.06 5.84
N ASP A 40 -12.28 22.23 6.46
CA ASP A 40 -13.10 22.74 7.56
C ASP A 40 -14.49 23.24 7.11
N SER A 41 -14.81 23.13 5.82
CA SER A 41 -16.08 23.52 5.23
C SER A 41 -16.66 22.34 4.44
N PHE A 42 -17.98 22.19 4.43
CA PHE A 42 -18.64 21.08 3.75
C PHE A 42 -20.07 21.43 3.34
N TYR A 43 -20.64 20.64 2.43
CA TYR A 43 -22.04 20.80 2.02
C TYR A 43 -22.93 19.94 2.90
N SER A 44 -23.97 20.54 3.48
CA SER A 44 -25.03 19.81 4.19
C SER A 44 -25.81 18.90 3.22
N PRO A 45 -26.63 17.97 3.74
CA PRO A 45 -27.51 17.15 2.89
C PRO A 45 -28.44 17.99 1.99
N ASP A 46 -28.80 19.19 2.42
CA ASP A 46 -29.63 20.16 1.67
C ASP A 46 -28.82 21.01 0.68
N ASN A 47 -27.55 20.64 0.44
CA ASN A 47 -26.63 21.32 -0.47
C ASN A 47 -26.30 22.77 -0.06
N GLN A 48 -26.41 23.10 1.23
CA GLN A 48 -25.95 24.38 1.78
C GLN A 48 -24.51 24.28 2.23
N LEU A 49 -23.71 25.31 1.94
CA LEU A 49 -22.33 25.39 2.43
C LEU A 49 -22.34 25.70 3.93
N VAL A 50 -21.81 24.79 4.73
CA VAL A 50 -21.60 24.95 6.17
C VAL A 50 -20.14 25.33 6.39
N LEU A 51 -19.95 26.49 7.00
CA LEU A 51 -18.65 27.07 7.30
C LEU A 51 -18.27 26.83 8.76
N ARG A 52 -16.98 26.96 9.04
CA ARG A 52 -16.43 26.92 10.40
C ARG A 52 -17.15 27.93 11.31
N GLY A 53 -17.66 27.43 12.45
CA GLY A 53 -18.44 28.21 13.42
C GLY A 53 -19.96 28.01 13.32
N GLN A 54 -20.45 27.30 12.29
CA GLN A 54 -21.85 26.85 12.16
C GLN A 54 -22.04 25.40 12.60
N TYR A 55 -21.06 24.85 13.30
CA TYR A 55 -21.07 23.48 13.82
C TYR A 55 -20.19 23.41 15.07
N GLU A 56 -20.48 22.43 15.91
CA GLU A 56 -19.69 22.05 17.07
C GLU A 56 -18.82 20.83 16.72
N ALA A 57 -17.53 20.88 17.10
CA ALA A 57 -16.65 19.72 16.98
C ALA A 57 -16.89 18.78 18.15
N LEU A 58 -17.39 17.58 17.87
CA LEU A 58 -17.67 16.58 18.90
C LEU A 58 -16.40 15.83 19.29
N LYS A 59 -15.71 15.25 18.29
CA LYS A 59 -14.58 14.35 18.56
C LYS A 59 -13.66 14.16 17.36
N ASP A 60 -12.36 14.17 17.63
CA ASP A 60 -11.36 13.74 16.67
C ASP A 60 -11.25 12.20 16.64
N PHE A 61 -11.16 11.63 15.44
CA PHE A 61 -10.92 10.21 15.26
C PHE A 61 -9.66 9.97 14.44
N SER A 62 -9.02 8.83 14.72
CA SER A 62 -7.89 8.33 13.94
C SER A 62 -7.93 6.80 13.96
N PHE A 63 -7.85 6.17 12.81
CA PHE A 63 -7.64 4.74 12.69
C PHE A 63 -6.59 4.42 11.63
N THR A 64 -5.85 3.33 11.87
CA THR A 64 -4.84 2.83 10.94
C THR A 64 -5.17 1.40 10.57
N PHE A 65 -5.01 1.06 9.30
CA PHE A 65 -5.14 -0.32 8.84
C PHE A 65 -4.07 -0.64 7.81
N THR A 66 -3.59 -1.87 7.85
CA THR A 66 -2.56 -2.37 6.95
C THR A 66 -3.18 -2.98 5.70
N LYS A 67 -2.63 -2.64 4.54
CA LYS A 67 -2.98 -3.28 3.26
C LYS A 67 -1.76 -3.90 2.62
N TRP A 68 -1.97 -5.10 2.10
CA TRP A 68 -1.00 -5.84 1.32
C TRP A 68 -1.28 -5.59 -0.16
N GLY A 69 -0.25 -5.23 -0.90
CA GLY A 69 -0.25 -5.19 -2.35
C GLY A 69 0.83 -6.09 -2.90
N VAL A 70 0.99 -6.08 -4.21
CA VAL A 70 2.09 -6.77 -4.87
C VAL A 70 3.11 -5.71 -5.28
N SER A 71 4.38 -5.94 -4.97
CA SER A 71 5.51 -5.03 -5.27
C SER A 71 5.89 -4.96 -6.76
N SER A 72 4.97 -5.35 -7.63
CA SER A 72 5.28 -5.61 -9.03
C SER A 72 5.16 -4.35 -9.87
N TRP A 73 5.84 -4.35 -11.02
CA TRP A 73 5.64 -3.35 -12.08
C TRP A 73 4.22 -3.41 -12.67
N ILE A 74 3.44 -4.45 -12.32
CA ILE A 74 2.03 -4.59 -12.65
C ILE A 74 1.24 -3.92 -11.54
N GLU A 75 0.59 -2.81 -11.87
CA GLU A 75 -0.26 -2.05 -10.94
C GLU A 75 -1.51 -2.88 -10.59
N ILE A 76 -1.40 -3.74 -9.58
CA ILE A 76 -2.57 -4.42 -9.01
C ILE A 76 -3.25 -3.43 -8.08
N ARG A 77 -4.23 -2.70 -8.62
CA ARG A 77 -5.03 -1.72 -7.88
C ARG A 77 -5.82 -2.42 -6.79
N ASN A 78 -5.34 -2.36 -5.56
CA ASN A 78 -6.09 -2.79 -4.40
C ASN A 78 -6.95 -1.61 -3.93
N SER A 79 -8.25 -1.82 -3.73
CA SER A 79 -9.17 -0.76 -3.28
C SER A 79 -9.75 -1.09 -1.91
N GLU A 80 -9.74 -0.13 -0.99
CA GLU A 80 -10.48 -0.22 0.28
C GLU A 80 -11.65 0.75 0.27
N ASP A 81 -12.83 0.24 0.62
CA ASP A 81 -13.99 1.07 0.93
C ASP A 81 -14.08 1.32 2.44
N ILE A 82 -13.94 2.58 2.85
CA ILE A 82 -14.02 3.00 4.25
C ILE A 82 -15.41 3.55 4.63
N SER A 83 -16.39 3.56 3.70
CA SER A 83 -17.72 4.14 3.93
C SER A 83 -18.38 3.63 5.21
N ARG A 84 -18.38 2.30 5.41
CA ARG A 84 -19.00 1.68 6.57
C ARG A 84 -18.35 2.14 7.89
N ARG A 85 -17.03 2.27 7.90
CA ARG A 85 -16.29 2.72 9.09
C ARG A 85 -16.60 4.17 9.40
N LEU A 86 -16.67 5.02 8.38
CA LEU A 86 -17.03 6.43 8.56
C LEU A 86 -18.46 6.57 9.08
N ASN A 87 -19.44 5.87 8.51
CA ASN A 87 -20.82 5.89 8.99
C ASN A 87 -20.91 5.45 10.46
N GLN A 88 -20.24 4.35 10.83
CA GLN A 88 -20.21 3.87 12.21
C GLN A 88 -19.60 4.89 13.19
N ILE A 89 -18.54 5.59 12.78
CA ILE A 89 -17.92 6.62 13.62
C ILE A 89 -18.90 7.78 13.86
N ILE A 90 -19.62 8.22 12.82
CA ILE A 90 -20.60 9.30 12.94
C ILE A 90 -21.78 8.87 13.81
N GLU A 91 -22.34 7.69 13.57
CA GLU A 91 -23.45 7.12 14.33
C GLU A 91 -23.11 6.94 15.82
N ASN A 92 -21.92 6.41 16.13
CA ASN A 92 -21.49 6.17 17.51
C ASN A 92 -21.31 7.46 18.32
N GLU A 93 -20.92 8.55 17.66
CA GLU A 93 -20.71 9.85 18.30
C GLU A 93 -21.95 10.76 18.19
N ASN A 94 -23.06 10.27 17.62
CA ASN A 94 -24.26 11.06 17.30
C ASN A 94 -23.95 12.35 16.51
N GLY A 95 -22.99 12.27 15.58
CA GLY A 95 -22.60 13.38 14.73
C GLY A 95 -23.47 13.50 13.48
N ASP A 96 -23.31 14.64 12.80
CA ASP A 96 -24.00 14.93 11.53
C ASP A 96 -23.07 14.88 10.32
N ALA A 97 -21.76 15.08 10.50
CA ALA A 97 -20.78 15.04 9.41
C ALA A 97 -19.35 14.77 9.90
N ILE A 98 -18.44 14.57 8.94
CA ILE A 98 -16.99 14.56 9.15
C ILE A 98 -16.34 15.73 8.41
N THR A 99 -15.48 16.45 9.12
CA THR A 99 -14.64 17.52 8.56
C THR A 99 -13.16 17.16 8.70
N ASN A 100 -12.29 17.86 7.95
CA ASN A 100 -10.85 17.71 7.99
C ASN A 100 -10.36 16.28 7.80
N LEU A 101 -11.04 15.49 6.95
CA LEU A 101 -10.62 14.14 6.63
C LEU A 101 -9.21 14.18 6.02
N LYS A 102 -8.30 13.41 6.60
CA LYS A 102 -6.93 13.23 6.11
C LYS A 102 -6.65 11.76 5.96
N ILE A 103 -6.16 11.38 4.78
CA ILE A 103 -5.73 10.02 4.48
C ILE A 103 -4.23 10.09 4.20
N SER A 104 -3.45 9.42 5.03
CA SER A 104 -1.99 9.34 4.88
C SER A 104 -1.58 7.90 4.64
N VAL A 105 -0.66 7.71 3.71
CA VAL A 105 -0.08 6.39 3.41
C VAL A 105 1.33 6.36 3.99
N ASN A 106 1.59 5.39 4.86
CA ASN A 106 2.89 5.14 5.45
C ASN A 106 3.46 3.83 4.89
N ASN A 107 4.73 3.85 4.53
CA ASN A 107 5.43 2.68 4.02
C ASN A 107 6.30 2.10 5.16
N PRO A 108 5.87 1.03 5.87
CA PRO A 108 6.58 0.56 7.05
C PRO A 108 7.98 0.02 6.68
N PRO A 109 9.07 0.69 7.10
CA PRO A 109 10.40 0.46 6.54
C PRO A 109 10.92 -0.94 6.88
N VAL A 110 10.72 -1.41 8.11
CA VAL A 110 11.20 -2.73 8.57
C VAL A 110 10.50 -3.87 7.83
N ARG A 111 9.18 -3.80 7.66
CA ARG A 111 8.40 -4.85 6.99
C ARG A 111 8.74 -4.92 5.50
N ASN A 112 8.80 -3.77 4.84
CA ASN A 112 9.11 -3.74 3.42
C ASN A 112 10.58 -4.05 3.12
N TRP A 113 11.50 -3.79 4.05
CA TRP A 113 12.90 -4.21 3.92
C TRP A 113 13.05 -5.73 3.89
N VAL A 114 12.34 -6.47 4.75
CA VAL A 114 12.35 -7.94 4.75
C VAL A 114 11.79 -8.49 3.42
N LEU A 115 10.69 -7.88 2.92
CA LEU A 115 10.07 -8.28 1.65
C LEU A 115 10.99 -7.95 0.46
N TRP A 116 11.65 -6.80 0.49
CA TRP A 116 12.66 -6.42 -0.49
C TRP A 116 13.83 -7.41 -0.50
N PHE A 117 14.34 -7.78 0.67
CA PHE A 117 15.44 -8.74 0.79
C PHE A 117 15.06 -10.12 0.22
N SER A 118 13.83 -10.57 0.48
CA SER A 118 13.29 -11.79 -0.15
C SER A 118 13.24 -11.66 -1.68
N LYS A 119 12.79 -10.52 -2.21
CA LYS A 119 12.78 -10.25 -3.65
C LYS A 119 14.17 -10.33 -4.26
N VAL A 120 15.17 -9.72 -3.62
CA VAL A 120 16.58 -9.72 -4.01
C VAL A 120 17.12 -11.15 -4.14
N ILE A 121 16.89 -11.99 -3.12
CA ILE A 121 17.31 -13.40 -3.13
C ILE A 121 16.68 -14.15 -4.31
N THR A 122 15.39 -13.90 -4.55
CA THR A 122 14.64 -14.61 -5.58
C THR A 122 15.09 -14.22 -6.99
N ILE A 123 15.31 -12.92 -7.25
CA ILE A 123 15.87 -12.43 -8.52
C ILE A 123 17.28 -12.97 -8.75
N THR A 124 18.11 -12.96 -7.71
CA THR A 124 19.48 -13.48 -7.79
C THR A 124 19.47 -14.98 -8.10
N SER A 125 18.57 -15.75 -7.47
CA SER A 125 18.39 -17.17 -7.77
C SER A 125 17.96 -17.37 -9.22
N ALA A 126 17.00 -16.60 -9.72
CA ALA A 126 16.57 -16.66 -11.12
C ALA A 126 17.74 -16.46 -12.10
N ALA A 127 18.59 -15.46 -11.85
CA ALA A 127 19.76 -15.16 -12.68
C ALA A 127 20.78 -16.31 -12.68
N ILE A 128 21.11 -16.85 -11.49
CA ILE A 128 22.04 -17.98 -11.36
C ILE A 128 21.53 -19.22 -12.10
N PHE A 129 20.26 -19.59 -11.89
CA PHE A 129 19.70 -20.79 -12.52
C PHE A 129 19.50 -20.62 -14.03
N THR A 130 19.26 -19.39 -14.51
CA THR A 130 19.26 -19.09 -15.95
C THR A 130 20.66 -19.28 -16.54
N LEU A 131 21.71 -18.78 -15.88
CA LEU A 131 23.10 -18.97 -16.32
C LEU A 131 23.49 -20.46 -16.33
N LEU A 132 23.11 -21.23 -15.31
CA LEU A 132 23.35 -22.68 -15.27
C LEU A 132 22.61 -23.42 -16.40
N ALA A 133 21.36 -23.03 -16.68
CA ALA A 133 20.59 -23.62 -17.78
C ALA A 133 21.23 -23.34 -19.16
N LEU A 134 21.86 -22.18 -19.33
CA LEU A 134 22.54 -21.79 -20.58
C LEU A 134 23.96 -22.36 -20.71
N SER A 135 24.64 -22.63 -19.58
CA SER A 135 26.03 -23.09 -19.56
C SER A 135 26.20 -24.60 -19.76
N GLU A 136 25.18 -25.41 -19.47
CA GLU A 136 25.23 -26.86 -19.69
C GLU A 136 24.81 -27.20 -21.13
N SER A 137 25.64 -27.97 -21.84
CA SER A 137 25.39 -28.38 -23.23
C SER A 137 24.09 -29.18 -23.40
N ASP A 138 23.60 -29.81 -22.33
CA ASP A 138 22.45 -30.73 -22.32
C ASP A 138 21.12 -30.08 -21.92
N HIS A 139 21.03 -28.75 -21.78
CA HIS A 139 19.78 -28.02 -21.52
C HIS A 139 18.91 -28.69 -20.45
N GLN A 140 19.37 -28.70 -19.19
CA GLN A 140 18.62 -29.37 -18.13
C GLN A 140 17.31 -28.61 -17.78
N PRO A 141 16.13 -29.19 -18.04
CA PRO A 141 14.84 -28.50 -17.88
C PRO A 141 14.55 -28.10 -16.44
N LYS A 142 15.18 -28.77 -15.46
CA LYS A 142 15.07 -28.45 -14.03
C LYS A 142 15.59 -27.05 -13.70
N TYR A 143 16.66 -26.59 -14.35
CA TYR A 143 17.23 -25.26 -14.08
C TYR A 143 16.39 -24.14 -14.69
N MET A 144 15.83 -24.37 -15.88
CA MET A 144 14.82 -23.47 -16.45
C MET A 144 13.56 -23.38 -15.58
N ALA A 145 13.08 -24.51 -15.04
CA ALA A 145 11.92 -24.52 -14.15
C ALA A 145 12.18 -23.70 -12.87
N ILE A 146 13.36 -23.83 -12.27
CA ILE A 146 13.74 -23.05 -11.07
C ILE A 146 13.88 -21.57 -11.41
N ALA A 147 14.48 -21.24 -12.56
CA ALA A 147 14.59 -19.86 -13.02
C ALA A 147 13.21 -19.22 -13.23
N ALA A 148 12.31 -19.89 -13.95
CA ALA A 148 10.95 -19.42 -14.18
C ALA A 148 10.15 -19.28 -12.88
N GLY A 149 10.22 -20.26 -11.97
CA GLY A 149 9.58 -20.19 -10.66
C GLY A 149 10.08 -19.02 -9.83
N SER A 150 11.39 -18.76 -9.87
CA SER A 150 12.01 -17.63 -9.16
C SER A 150 11.57 -16.27 -9.72
N VAL A 151 11.43 -16.14 -11.04
CA VAL A 151 10.88 -14.92 -11.67
C VAL A 151 9.43 -14.68 -11.23
N ILE A 152 8.60 -15.73 -11.22
CA ILE A 152 7.20 -15.62 -10.76
C ILE A 152 7.16 -15.14 -9.31
N VAL A 153 7.94 -15.76 -8.41
CA VAL A 153 7.97 -15.35 -7.00
C VAL A 153 8.47 -13.90 -6.83
N ALA A 154 9.45 -13.47 -7.62
CA ALA A 154 9.94 -12.09 -7.61
C ALA A 154 8.87 -11.09 -8.09
N LEU A 155 8.09 -11.43 -9.11
CA LEU A 155 6.97 -10.62 -9.60
C LEU A 155 5.85 -10.51 -8.56
N PHE A 156 5.57 -11.59 -7.84
CA PHE A 156 4.50 -11.63 -6.83
C PHE A 156 4.97 -11.35 -5.40
N THR A 157 6.19 -10.82 -5.21
CA THR A 157 6.65 -10.47 -3.87
C THR A 157 5.74 -9.40 -3.28
N PRO A 158 5.11 -9.63 -2.13
CA PRO A 158 4.14 -8.70 -1.57
C PRO A 158 4.83 -7.41 -1.09
N ALA A 159 4.04 -6.35 -0.97
CA ALA A 159 4.39 -5.08 -0.39
C ALA A 159 3.34 -4.70 0.66
N VAL A 160 3.73 -3.95 1.67
CA VAL A 160 2.83 -3.51 2.74
C VAL A 160 2.76 -2.00 2.75
N VAL A 161 1.55 -1.46 2.92
CA VAL A 161 1.33 -0.05 3.27
C VAL A 161 0.38 0.05 4.45
N ASP A 162 0.67 0.97 5.36
CA ASP A 162 -0.22 1.33 6.44
C ASP A 162 -0.97 2.59 6.05
N ILE A 163 -2.29 2.54 6.10
CA ILE A 163 -3.16 3.65 5.74
C ILE A 163 -3.75 4.21 7.01
N LYS A 164 -3.44 5.47 7.30
CA LYS A 164 -3.97 6.22 8.43
C LYS A 164 -5.07 7.15 7.92
N VAL A 165 -6.24 7.08 8.55
CA VAL A 165 -7.40 7.93 8.27
C VAL A 165 -7.74 8.68 9.54
N GLU A 166 -7.80 10.00 9.44
CA GLU A 166 -8.07 10.91 10.54
C GLU A 166 -9.11 11.94 10.14
N GLY A 167 -9.85 12.48 11.09
CA GLY A 167 -10.81 13.55 10.87
C GLY A 167 -11.52 13.92 12.16
N THR A 168 -12.50 14.81 12.04
CA THR A 168 -13.28 15.30 13.18
C THR A 168 -14.76 15.07 12.92
N VAL A 169 -15.45 14.42 13.85
CA VAL A 169 -16.91 14.32 13.86
C VAL A 169 -17.48 15.63 14.40
N ILE A 170 -18.50 16.14 13.73
CA ILE A 170 -19.13 17.42 14.08
C ILE A 170 -20.65 17.26 14.18
N GLN A 171 -21.28 18.21 14.88
CA GLN A 171 -22.72 18.36 14.98
C GLN A 171 -23.14 19.75 14.50
N PHE A 172 -24.23 19.86 13.76
CA PHE A 172 -24.75 21.16 13.36
C PHE A 172 -25.29 21.93 14.55
N THR A 173 -24.91 23.20 14.65
CA THR A 173 -25.54 24.14 15.58
C THR A 173 -26.69 24.81 14.83
N ASN A 174 -27.92 24.38 15.10
CA ASN A 174 -29.13 25.06 14.61
C ASN A 174 -29.23 26.49 15.13
#